data_AF-A0A060C5V2-F1
#
_entry.id   AF-A0A060C5V2-F1
#
_cell.length_a   1.000
_cell.length_b   1.000
_cell.length_c   1.000
_cell.angle_alpha   90.00
_cell.angle_beta   90.00
_cell.angle_gamma   90.00
#
_symmetry.space_group_name_H-M   'P 1'
#
loop_
_entity.id
_entity.type
_entity.pdbx_description
1 polymer ?
#
loop_
_entity_poly.entity_id
_entity_poly.type
_entity_poly.pdbx_seq_one_letter_code
_entity_poly.pdbx_strand_id
1 'polypeptide(L)'
;ACREMMAMGKPVIVTDYAGLPENIDPGRDGWVVPPARPEALAELLRGMAGGACDLREMGQAARRKSLAAFGLQHFLANTIQVYRTVSGRPAMDRPPQPCTS
;
A
#
# COMPACT_ATOMS: atom_id res chain seq x y z
N ALA A 1 7.77 -6.44 -0.52
CA ALA A 1 7.18 -7.04 0.71
C ALA A 1 5.97 -6.27 1.28
N CYS A 2 6.10 -5.07 1.86
CA CYS A 2 4.98 -4.40 2.56
C CYS A 2 3.70 -4.28 1.71
N ARG A 3 3.82 -3.74 0.49
CA ARG A 3 2.67 -3.56 -0.42
C ARG A 3 2.07 -4.88 -0.92
N GLU A 4 2.88 -5.94 -1.04
CA GLU A 4 2.41 -7.30 -1.37
C GLU A 4 1.54 -7.86 -0.24
N MET A 5 1.99 -7.72 1.02
CA MET A 5 1.20 -8.15 2.19
C MET A 5 -0.12 -7.39 2.28
N MET A 6 -0.10 -6.08 2.04
CA MET A 6 -1.32 -5.27 1.97
C MET A 6 -2.24 -5.76 0.85
N ALA A 7 -1.71 -6.05 -0.35
CA ALA A 7 -2.50 -6.59 -1.46
C ALA A 7 -3.13 -7.95 -1.13
N MET A 8 -2.47 -8.77 -0.31
CA MET A 8 -3.02 -10.04 0.21
C MET A 8 -4.07 -9.86 1.31
N GLY A 9 -4.41 -8.61 1.68
CA GLY A 9 -5.37 -8.32 2.74
C GLY A 9 -4.85 -8.63 4.13
N LYS A 10 -3.53 -8.55 4.32
CA LYS A 10 -2.90 -8.72 5.63
C LYS A 10 -2.58 -7.34 6.21
N PRO A 11 -3.05 -7.02 7.42
CA PRO A 11 -2.57 -5.84 8.12
C PRO A 11 -1.09 -6.04 8.46
N VAL A 12 -0.30 -4.97 8.41
CA VAL A 12 1.16 -5.03 8.59
C VAL A 12 1.61 -4.14 9.74
N ILE A 13 2.65 -4.59 10.45
CA ILE A 13 3.38 -3.79 11.42
C ILE A 13 4.71 -3.43 10.78
N VAL A 14 5.00 -2.14 10.66
CA VAL A 14 6.28 -1.63 10.15
C VAL A 14 6.95 -0.79 11.24
N THR A 15 8.26 -0.60 11.13
CA THR A 15 8.95 0.38 11.95
C THR A 15 8.88 1.76 11.31
N ASP A 16 9.05 2.81 12.13
CA ASP A 16 9.32 4.17 11.66
C ASP A 16 10.74 4.26 11.09
N TYR A 17 10.93 3.64 9.92
CA TYR A 17 12.22 3.56 9.24
C TYR A 17 12.02 3.69 7.73
N ALA A 18 12.78 4.60 7.13
CA ALA A 18 12.71 4.92 5.70
C ALA A 18 11.27 5.24 5.26
N GLY A 19 10.94 5.03 3.98
CA GLY A 19 9.59 5.27 3.44
C GLY A 19 8.56 4.18 3.79
N LEU A 20 8.80 3.33 4.80
CA LEU A 20 7.82 2.31 5.21
C LEU A 20 6.55 2.93 5.81
N PRO A 21 6.62 3.94 6.70
CA PRO A 21 5.43 4.58 7.28
C PRO A 21 4.50 5.18 6.24
N GLU A 22 5.04 5.66 5.11
CA GLU A 22 4.26 6.24 4.01
C GLU A 22 3.23 5.27 3.40
N ASN A 23 3.42 3.95 3.59
CA ASN A 23 2.48 2.95 3.09
C ASN A 23 1.27 2.77 4.02
N ILE A 24 1.34 3.21 5.28
CA ILE A 24 0.43 2.80 6.37
C ILE A 24 -0.35 3.99 6.92
N ASP A 25 -1.65 3.83 7.10
CA ASP A 25 -2.50 4.72 7.88
C ASP A 25 -2.73 4.03 9.25
N PRO A 26 -2.01 4.46 10.31
CA PRO A 26 -1.98 3.75 11.59
C PRO A 26 -3.38 3.55 12.19
N GLY A 27 -3.65 2.33 12.65
CA GLY A 27 -4.94 1.95 13.24
C GLY A 27 -6.06 1.70 12.22
N ARG A 28 -5.83 1.94 10.93
CA ARG A 28 -6.81 1.67 9.87
C ARG A 28 -6.41 0.53 8.95
N ASP A 29 -5.16 0.51 8.47
CA ASP A 29 -4.65 -0.52 7.55
C ASP A 29 -3.30 -1.14 7.99
N GLY A 30 -2.85 -0.81 9.19
CA GLY A 30 -1.66 -1.38 9.82
C GLY A 30 -1.17 -0.53 10.99
N TRP A 31 0.09 -0.73 11.37
CA TRP A 31 0.73 0.00 12.47
C TRP A 31 2.15 0.41 12.12
N VAL A 32 2.57 1.52 12.72
CA VAL A 32 3.95 1.98 12.72
C VAL A 32 4.43 1.95 14.17
N VAL A 33 5.52 1.25 14.45
CA VAL A 33 6.15 1.18 15.77
C VAL A 33 7.54 1.82 15.75
N PRO A 34 8.05 2.35 16.87
CA PRO A 34 9.42 2.86 16.92
C PRO A 34 10.45 1.76 16.64
N PRO A 35 11.53 2.06 15.90
CA PRO A 35 12.63 1.10 15.71
C PRO A 35 13.35 0.82 17.05
N ALA A 36 13.89 -0.39 17.19
CA ALA A 36 14.65 -0.83 18.36
C ALA A 36 13.93 -0.69 19.72
N ARG A 37 12.59 -0.70 19.72
CA ARG A 37 11.76 -0.71 20.93
C ARG A 37 10.84 -1.95 20.98
N PRO A 38 11.37 -3.11 21.41
CA PRO A 38 10.58 -4.35 21.46
C PRO A 38 9.38 -4.24 22.40
N GLU A 39 9.42 -3.38 23.42
CA GLU A 39 8.32 -3.14 24.35
C GLU A 39 7.08 -2.59 23.64
N ALA A 40 7.26 -1.65 22.70
CA ALA A 40 6.17 -1.07 21.93
C ALA A 40 5.50 -2.11 21.02
N LEU A 41 6.29 -2.99 20.39
CA LEU A 41 5.75 -4.12 19.63
C LEU A 41 5.00 -5.09 20.54
N ALA A 42 5.54 -5.41 21.71
CA ALA A 42 4.90 -6.31 22.66
C ALA A 42 3.57 -5.75 23.21
N GLU A 43 3.50 -4.46 23.51
CA GLU A 43 2.26 -3.77 23.91
C GLU A 43 1.21 -3.86 22.80
N LEU A 44 1.61 -3.58 21.57
CA LEU A 44 0.73 -3.68 20.42
C LEU A 44 0.18 -5.10 20.26
N LEU A 45 1.05 -6.12 20.30
CA LEU A 45 0.64 -7.52 20.17
C LEU A 45 -0.29 -7.96 21.31
N ARG A 46 -0.06 -7.50 22.55
CA ARG A 46 -0.98 -7.75 23.67
C ARG A 46 -2.35 -7.13 23.42
N GLY A 47 -2.41 -5.90 22.91
CA GLY A 47 -3.66 -5.26 22.52
C GLY A 47 -4.42 -6.05 21.45
N MET A 48 -3.72 -6.54 20.42
CA MET A 48 -4.32 -7.37 19.38
C MET A 48 -4.88 -8.69 19.94
N ALA A 49 -4.09 -9.38 20.78
CA ALA A 49 -4.53 -10.62 21.42
C ALA A 49 -5.73 -10.41 22.35
N GLY A 50 -5.85 -9.22 22.95
CA GLY A 50 -6.98 -8.79 23.76
C GLY A 50 -8.20 -8.30 22.96
N GLY A 51 -8.17 -8.33 21.63
CA GLY A 51 -9.30 -7.94 20.78
C GLY A 51 -9.45 -6.43 20.58
N ALA A 52 -8.41 -5.63 20.82
CA ALA A 52 -8.45 -4.18 20.65
C ALA A 52 -8.60 -3.72 19.18
N CYS A 53 -8.55 -4.64 18.22
CA CYS A 53 -8.67 -4.33 16.80
C CYS A 53 -9.37 -5.46 16.02
N ASP A 54 -10.12 -5.08 14.99
CA ASP A 54 -10.63 -6.01 13.99
C ASP A 54 -9.57 -6.21 12.90
N LEU A 55 -8.82 -7.31 13.01
CA LEU A 55 -7.76 -7.67 12.05
C LEU A 55 -8.33 -7.96 10.65
N ARG A 56 -9.58 -8.41 10.56
CA ARG A 56 -10.21 -8.73 9.28
C ARG A 56 -10.55 -7.45 8.55
N GLU A 57 -11.18 -6.49 9.22
CA GLU A 57 -11.51 -5.20 8.61
C GLU A 57 -10.24 -4.43 8.24
N MET A 58 -9.25 -4.41 9.12
CA MET A 58 -7.98 -3.74 8.84
C MET A 58 -7.21 -4.38 7.68
N GLY A 59 -7.25 -5.70 7.55
CA GLY A 59 -6.73 -6.40 6.37
C GLY A 59 -7.46 -6.01 5.08
N GLN A 60 -8.80 -5.87 5.12
CA GLN A 60 -9.56 -5.38 3.97
C GLN A 60 -9.22 -3.93 3.63
N ALA A 61 -9.06 -3.06 4.63
CA ALA A 61 -8.60 -1.68 4.44
C ALA A 61 -7.22 -1.63 3.77
N ALA A 62 -6.27 -2.46 4.21
CA ALA A 62 -4.95 -2.57 3.61
C ALA A 62 -5.02 -3.00 2.14
N ARG A 63 -5.88 -3.98 1.81
CA ARG A 63 -6.10 -4.40 0.42
C ARG A 63 -6.70 -3.29 -0.43
N ARG A 64 -7.74 -2.60 0.07
CA ARG A 64 -8.36 -1.48 -0.64
C ARG A 64 -7.33 -0.38 -0.94
N LYS A 65 -6.52 0.01 0.05
CA LYS A 65 -5.44 0.99 -0.14
C LYS A 65 -4.42 0.52 -1.17
N SER A 66 -3.97 -0.74 -1.09
CA SER A 66 -2.98 -1.28 -2.02
C SER A 66 -3.47 -1.28 -3.48
N LEU A 67 -4.71 -1.70 -3.71
CA LEU A 67 -5.31 -1.70 -5.04
C LEU A 67 -5.51 -0.28 -5.59
N ALA A 68 -5.88 0.68 -4.74
CA ALA A 68 -6.14 2.06 -5.14
C ALA A 68 -4.85 2.86 -5.41
N ALA A 69 -3.84 2.72 -4.55
CA ALA A 69 -2.66 3.59 -4.56
C ALA A 69 -1.42 2.95 -5.21
N PHE A 70 -1.32 1.61 -5.21
CA PHE A 70 -0.10 0.89 -5.59
C PHE A 70 -0.29 -0.09 -6.75
N GLY A 71 -1.48 -0.10 -7.35
CA GLY A 71 -1.76 -0.93 -8.52
C GLY A 71 -0.93 -0.51 -9.74
N LEU A 72 -0.51 -1.49 -10.55
CA LEU A 72 0.25 -1.27 -11.78
C LEU A 72 -0.45 -0.28 -12.73
N GLN A 73 -1.77 -0.39 -12.87
CA GLN A 73 -2.55 0.50 -13.72
C GLN A 73 -2.46 1.97 -13.27
N HIS A 74 -2.50 2.22 -11.95
CA HIS A 74 -2.35 3.56 -11.39
C HIS A 74 -0.93 4.11 -11.65
N PHE A 75 0.10 3.28 -11.42
CA PHE A 75 1.48 3.65 -11.70
C PHE A 75 1.71 4.00 -13.18
N LEU A 76 1.20 3.17 -14.10
CA LEU A 76 1.28 3.40 -15.54
C LEU A 76 0.57 4.70 -15.94
N ALA A 77 -0.67 4.90 -15.47
CA ALA A 77 -1.46 6.09 -15.78
C ALA A 77 -0.73 7.38 -15.34
N ASN A 78 -0.21 7.40 -14.11
CA ASN A 78 0.51 8.56 -13.58
C ASN A 78 1.82 8.82 -14.33
N THR A 79 2.57 7.76 -14.66
CA THR A 79 3.84 7.86 -15.38
C THR A 79 3.62 8.41 -16.80
N ILE A 80 2.63 7.86 -17.52
CA ILE A 80 2.26 8.33 -18.86
C ILE A 80 1.80 9.79 -18.82
N GLN A 81 1.04 10.18 -17.79
CA GLN A 81 0.58 11.55 -17.64
C GLN A 81 1.75 12.53 -17.53
N VAL A 82 2.77 12.21 -16.73
CA VAL A 82 3.98 13.04 -16.63
C VAL A 82 4.68 13.15 -17.99
N TYR A 83 4.85 12.04 -18.71
CA TYR A 83 5.44 12.09 -20.05
C TYR A 83 4.64 12.93 -21.03
N ARG A 84 3.30 12.88 -21.00
CA ARG A 84 2.44 13.75 -21.83
C ARG A 84 2.63 15.22 -21.48
N THR A 85 2.71 15.56 -20.18
CA THR A 85 2.90 16.94 -19.72
C THR A 85 4.20 17.55 -20.25
N VAL A 86 5.31 16.80 -20.25
CA VAL A 86 6.63 17.35 -20.63
C VAL A 86 6.94 17.22 -22.13
N SER A 87 6.32 16.27 -22.83
CA SER A 87 6.61 16.02 -24.25
C SER A 87 5.90 16.97 -25.22
N GLY A 88 4.92 17.75 -24.77
CA GLY A 88 4.14 18.66 -25.62
C GLY A 88 3.37 17.96 -26.76
N ARG A 89 3.37 16.62 -26.81
CA ARG A 89 2.66 15.82 -27.82
C ARG A 89 1.27 15.48 -27.27
N PRO A 90 0.19 15.71 -28.03
CA PRO A 90 -1.14 15.28 -27.63
C PRO A 90 -1.15 13.76 -27.42
N ALA A 91 -1.96 13.30 -26.46
CA ALA A 91 -2.08 11.90 -26.10
C ALA A 91 -2.34 11.06 -27.36
N MET A 92 -1.41 10.16 -27.67
CA MET A 92 -1.52 9.20 -28.76
C MET A 92 -2.62 8.20 -28.39
N ASP A 93 -3.82 8.45 -28.89
CA ASP A 93 -4.99 7.58 -28.74
C ASP A 93 -4.88 6.45 -29.77
N ARG A 94 -4.05 5.44 -29.46
CA ARG A 94 -3.99 4.22 -30.28
C ARG A 94 -4.48 3.05 -29.45
N PRO A 95 -5.58 2.38 -29.87
CA PRO A 95 -6.08 1.23 -29.15
C PRO A 95 -5.01 0.11 -29.11
N PRO A 96 -4.98 -0.70 -28.03
CA PRO A 96 -4.06 -1.81 -27.91
C PRO A 96 -4.30 -2.80 -29.07
N GLN A 97 -3.23 -3.11 -29.79
CA GLN A 97 -3.26 -4.11 -30.86
C GLN A 97 -3.36 -5.50 -30.21
N PRO A 98 -4.31 -6.36 -30.62
CA PRO A 98 -4.38 -7.72 -30.09
C PRO A 98 -3.14 -8.52 -30.52
N CYS A 99 -2.50 -9.17 -29.55
CA CYS A 99 -1.47 -10.16 -29.83
C CYS A 99 -2.15 -11.39 -30.47
N THR A 100 -1.97 -11.57 -31.78
CA THR A 100 -2.31 -12.82 -32.45
C THR A 100 -1.15 -13.81 -32.26
N SER A 101 -1.39 -14.89 -31.52
CA SER A 101 -0.56 -16.11 -31.52
C SER A 101 -1.09 -17.12 -32.52
#